data_AF-A0A853SYI0-F1
#
_entry.id   AF-A0A853SYI0-F1
#
_cell.length_a   1.000
_cell.length_b   1.000
_cell.length_c   1.000
_cell.angle_alpha   90.00
_cell.angle_beta   90.00
_cell.angle_gamma   90.00
#
_symmetry.space_group_name_H-M   'P 1'
#
loop_
_entity.id
_entity.type
_entity.pdbx_description
1 polymer ?
#
loop_
_entity_poly.entity_id
_entity_poly.type
_entity_poly.pdbx_seq_one_letter_code
_entity_poly.pdbx_strand_id
1 'polypeptide(L)'
;MPVGASPKREREFKKLERDFKQEGRYPGREEEVAARIVNKQRAQSGETRQAQERKKAGGAAPEASPPDLPIAGYQQLTVAQIRGKLDGLSAAQRKRLRAYEAAHKKRKGVLQALEA
;
A
#
# COMPACT_ATOMS: atom_id res chain seq x y z
N MET A 1 8.56 -17.70 -11.10
CA MET A 1 9.27 -16.58 -10.40
C MET A 1 8.31 -15.56 -9.78
N PRO A 2 8.54 -15.09 -8.54
CA PRO A 2 7.74 -14.02 -7.93
C PRO A 2 8.03 -12.65 -8.56
N VAL A 3 6.96 -11.94 -8.95
CA VAL A 3 7.01 -10.64 -9.63
C VAL A 3 7.70 -9.58 -8.74
N GLY A 4 8.58 -8.76 -9.32
CA GLY A 4 9.30 -7.68 -8.61
C GLY A 4 10.52 -8.13 -7.81
N ALA A 5 11.15 -9.25 -8.20
CA ALA A 5 12.44 -9.68 -7.66
C ALA A 5 13.60 -8.85 -8.26
N SER A 6 14.70 -8.69 -7.53
CA SER A 6 15.91 -8.06 -8.08
C SER A 6 16.61 -9.02 -9.07
N PRO A 7 17.40 -8.52 -10.03
CA PRO A 7 18.13 -9.37 -10.98
C PRO A 7 18.99 -10.45 -10.31
N LYS A 8 19.48 -10.19 -9.10
CA LYS A 8 20.23 -11.17 -8.28
C LYS A 8 19.34 -12.35 -7.86
N ARG A 9 18.15 -12.08 -7.33
CA ARG A 9 17.20 -13.10 -6.85
C ARG A 9 16.63 -13.95 -7.98
N GLU A 10 16.48 -13.36 -9.17
CA GLU A 10 16.10 -14.12 -10.36
C GLU A 10 17.19 -15.11 -10.80
N ARG A 11 18.47 -14.75 -10.69
CA ARG A 11 19.56 -15.70 -10.98
C ARG A 11 19.62 -16.83 -9.94
N GLU A 12 19.45 -16.49 -8.67
CA GLU A 12 19.45 -17.46 -7.56
C GLU A 12 18.32 -18.49 -7.70
N PHE A 13 17.10 -18.06 -7.99
CA PHE A 13 16.00 -19.01 -8.20
C PHE A 13 16.25 -19.91 -9.40
N LYS A 14 16.73 -19.38 -10.54
CA LYS A 14 16.99 -20.23 -11.73
C LYS A 14 18.04 -21.28 -11.42
N LYS A 15 19.03 -20.92 -10.61
CA LYS A 15 20.06 -21.85 -10.13
C LYS A 15 19.44 -22.93 -9.23
N LEU A 16 18.68 -22.54 -8.20
CA LEU A 16 18.03 -23.48 -7.29
C LEU A 16 17.05 -24.41 -8.01
N GLU A 17 16.23 -23.89 -8.92
CA GLU A 17 15.30 -24.68 -9.71
C GLU A 17 16.03 -25.72 -10.57
N ARG A 18 17.13 -25.31 -11.24
CA ARG A 18 17.96 -26.22 -12.03
C ARG A 18 18.62 -27.29 -11.15
N ASP A 19 19.21 -26.88 -10.04
CA ASP A 19 19.88 -27.79 -9.09
C ASP A 19 18.87 -28.82 -8.55
N PHE A 20 17.66 -28.39 -8.17
CA PHE A 20 16.61 -29.30 -7.70
C PHE A 20 16.07 -30.25 -8.78
N LYS A 21 15.97 -29.80 -10.04
CA LYS A 21 15.61 -30.65 -11.17
C LYS A 21 16.68 -31.70 -11.46
N GLN A 22 17.96 -31.33 -11.33
CA GLN A 22 19.09 -32.24 -11.54
C GLN A 22 19.25 -33.26 -10.41
N GLU A 23 19.08 -32.83 -9.17
CA GLU A 23 19.17 -33.71 -7.99
C GLU A 23 17.91 -34.58 -7.79
N GLY A 24 16.80 -34.27 -8.45
CA GLY A 24 15.53 -34.98 -8.27
C GLY A 24 14.96 -34.90 -6.85
N ARG A 25 15.38 -33.91 -6.05
CA ARG A 25 15.01 -33.79 -4.62
C ARG A 25 13.54 -33.47 -4.40
N TYR A 26 12.90 -32.78 -5.33
CA TYR A 26 11.53 -32.27 -5.19
C TYR A 26 10.71 -32.44 -6.48
N PRO A 27 10.47 -33.69 -6.93
CA PRO A 27 9.83 -33.96 -8.22
C PRO A 27 8.48 -33.24 -8.35
N GLY A 28 8.35 -32.35 -9.32
CA GLY A 28 7.14 -31.59 -9.61
C GLY A 28 6.88 -30.41 -8.68
N ARG A 29 7.77 -30.10 -7.73
CA ARG A 29 7.69 -28.92 -6.83
C ARG A 29 8.96 -28.08 -6.81
N GLU A 30 9.89 -28.34 -7.71
CA GLU A 30 11.20 -27.68 -7.76
C GLU A 30 11.05 -26.16 -7.86
N GLU A 31 10.13 -25.70 -8.70
CA GLU A 31 9.84 -24.28 -8.88
C GLU A 31 9.25 -23.64 -7.61
N GLU A 32 8.30 -24.32 -6.96
CA GLU A 32 7.63 -23.82 -5.76
C GLU A 32 8.62 -23.70 -4.58
N VAL A 33 9.46 -24.74 -4.40
CA VAL A 33 10.48 -24.76 -3.35
C VAL A 33 11.53 -23.68 -3.61
N ALA A 34 12.00 -23.52 -4.85
CA ALA A 34 12.93 -22.46 -5.22
C ALA A 34 12.33 -21.07 -4.96
N ALA A 35 11.05 -20.84 -5.33
CA ALA A 35 10.34 -19.59 -5.04
C ALA A 35 10.27 -19.32 -3.54
N ARG A 36 9.95 -20.35 -2.75
CA ARG A 36 9.80 -20.23 -1.30
C ARG A 36 11.13 -19.89 -0.62
N ILE A 37 12.23 -20.49 -1.05
CA ILE A 37 13.57 -20.21 -0.53
C ILE A 37 13.95 -18.76 -0.84
N VAL A 38 13.79 -18.31 -2.09
CA VAL A 38 14.11 -16.94 -2.47
C VAL A 38 13.23 -15.92 -1.74
N ASN A 39 11.92 -16.17 -1.62
CA ASN A 39 11.03 -15.29 -0.85
C ASN A 39 11.42 -15.21 0.63
N LYS A 40 11.83 -16.32 1.24
CA LYS A 40 12.35 -16.34 2.61
C LYS A 40 13.61 -15.49 2.74
N GLN A 41 14.56 -15.63 1.80
CA GLN A 41 15.78 -14.82 1.79
C GLN A 41 15.48 -13.33 1.61
N ARG A 42 14.56 -12.97 0.70
CA ARG A 42 14.12 -11.57 0.50
C ARG A 42 13.50 -10.98 1.75
N ALA A 43 12.71 -11.76 2.49
CA ALA A 43 12.13 -11.33 3.76
C ALA A 43 13.20 -11.14 4.85
N GLN A 44 14.16 -12.05 4.96
CA GLN A 44 15.27 -11.96 5.91
C GLN A 44 16.20 -10.77 5.61
N SER A 45 16.51 -10.51 4.34
CA SER A 45 17.33 -9.38 3.91
C SER A 45 16.59 -8.04 3.91
N GLY A 46 15.28 -8.03 4.19
CA GLY A 46 14.48 -6.81 4.18
C GLY A 46 14.22 -6.22 2.79
N GLU A 47 14.53 -6.94 1.72
CA GLU A 47 14.27 -6.50 0.33
C GLU A 47 12.76 -6.30 0.07
N THR A 48 11.91 -7.00 0.82
CA THR A 48 10.45 -6.81 0.79
C THR A 48 9.98 -5.55 1.52
N ARG A 49 10.78 -4.99 2.44
CA ARG A 49 10.42 -3.79 3.23
C ARG A 49 10.43 -2.53 2.36
N GLN A 50 11.42 -2.37 1.50
CA GLN A 50 11.49 -1.21 0.60
C GLN A 50 10.29 -1.11 -0.36
N ALA A 51 9.82 -2.24 -0.89
CA ALA A 51 8.61 -2.26 -1.70
C ALA A 51 7.37 -1.89 -0.88
N GLN A 52 7.30 -2.35 0.37
CA GLN A 52 6.21 -2.00 1.29
C GLN A 52 6.22 -0.53 1.72
N GLU A 53 7.40 0.04 1.96
CA GLU A 53 7.60 1.47 2.24
C GLU A 53 7.25 2.32 1.03
N ARG A 54 7.68 1.93 -0.17
CA ARG A 54 7.26 2.58 -1.42
C ARG A 54 5.76 2.45 -1.67
N LYS A 55 5.11 1.34 -1.29
CA LYS A 55 3.63 1.23 -1.34
C LYS A 55 2.95 2.15 -0.32
N LYS A 56 3.51 2.28 0.89
CA LYS A 56 3.03 3.25 1.89
C LYS A 56 3.21 4.70 1.40
N ALA A 57 4.34 5.02 0.79
CA ALA A 57 4.66 6.33 0.23
C ALA A 57 3.89 6.62 -1.08
N GLY A 58 3.61 5.60 -1.89
CA GLY A 58 2.83 5.70 -3.13
C GLY A 58 1.32 5.72 -2.92
N GLY A 59 0.84 5.40 -1.71
CA GLY A 59 -0.57 5.52 -1.31
C GLY A 59 -0.94 6.89 -0.75
N ALA A 60 0.05 7.75 -0.52
CA ALA A 60 -0.13 9.13 -0.12
C ALA A 60 1.04 9.93 -0.68
N ALA A 61 0.84 10.52 -1.86
CA ALA A 61 1.68 11.62 -2.29
C ALA A 61 1.85 12.60 -1.11
N PRO A 62 3.06 13.14 -0.86
CA PRO A 62 3.20 14.26 0.04
C PRO A 62 2.63 15.46 -0.72
N GLU A 63 1.31 15.57 -0.75
CA GLU A 63 0.72 16.87 -1.03
C GLU A 63 1.30 17.81 0.02
N ALA A 64 1.99 18.82 -0.48
CA ALA A 64 2.39 20.00 0.26
C ALA A 64 1.31 20.35 1.29
N SER A 65 1.76 20.71 2.50
CA SER A 65 0.97 21.17 3.65
C SER A 65 -0.51 21.35 3.31
N PRO A 66 -1.42 20.54 3.88
CA PRO A 66 -2.80 20.51 3.43
C PRO A 66 -3.32 21.95 3.36
N PRO A 67 -4.06 22.34 2.29
CA PRO A 67 -4.76 23.61 2.29
C PRO A 67 -5.51 23.69 3.61
N ASP A 68 -5.59 24.88 4.20
CA ASP A 68 -6.12 25.18 5.54
C ASP A 68 -7.54 24.60 5.73
N LEU A 69 -7.59 23.28 5.91
CA LEU A 69 -8.79 22.47 5.88
C LEU A 69 -9.39 22.62 7.26
N PRO A 70 -10.72 22.75 7.36
CA PRO A 70 -11.37 22.90 8.65
C PRO A 70 -11.10 21.77 9.65
N ILE A 71 -10.54 20.65 9.18
CA ILE A 71 -10.13 19.51 9.99
C ILE A 71 -8.62 19.29 9.83
N ALA A 72 -7.88 19.48 10.92
CA ALA A 72 -6.46 19.15 10.96
C ALA A 72 -6.22 17.66 10.69
N GLY A 73 -5.26 17.37 9.82
CA GLY A 73 -4.89 15.99 9.45
C GLY A 73 -5.98 15.22 8.70
N TYR A 74 -6.92 15.90 8.04
CA TYR A 74 -8.08 15.30 7.36
C TYR A 74 -7.75 14.07 6.48
N GLN A 75 -6.63 14.10 5.75
CA GLN A 75 -6.22 13.00 4.88
C GLN A 75 -5.91 11.70 5.63
N GLN A 76 -5.50 11.80 6.90
CA GLN A 76 -5.10 10.69 7.77
C GLN A 76 -6.27 10.14 8.60
N LEU A 77 -7.40 10.85 8.66
CA LEU A 77 -8.55 10.45 9.46
C LEU A 77 -9.41 9.40 8.76
N THR A 78 -10.01 8.53 9.58
CA THR A 78 -11.03 7.57 9.16
C THR A 78 -12.40 8.24 9.00
N VAL A 79 -13.31 7.60 8.28
CA VAL A 79 -14.68 8.12 8.07
C VAL A 79 -15.39 8.37 9.41
N ALA A 80 -15.23 7.47 10.39
CA ALA A 80 -15.82 7.61 11.72
C ALA A 80 -15.28 8.83 12.48
N GLN A 81 -13.96 9.03 12.45
CA GLN A 81 -13.32 10.20 13.06
C GLN A 81 -13.71 11.51 12.38
N ILE A 82 -13.88 11.49 11.05
CA ILE A 82 -14.36 12.66 10.30
C ILE A 82 -15.78 13.01 10.74
N ARG A 83 -16.69 12.03 10.79
CA ARG A 83 -18.09 12.22 11.21
C ARG A 83 -18.20 12.91 12.57
N GLY A 84 -17.47 12.44 13.58
CA GLY A 84 -17.48 13.06 14.91
C GLY A 84 -16.92 14.49 14.97
N LYS A 85 -16.15 14.91 13.95
CA LYS A 85 -15.68 16.30 13.82
C LYS A 85 -16.59 17.17 12.94
N LEU A 86 -17.54 16.58 12.21
CA LEU A 86 -18.50 17.33 11.37
C LEU A 86 -19.50 18.12 12.22
N ASP A 87 -19.84 17.62 13.41
CA ASP A 87 -20.86 18.23 14.28
C ASP A 87 -20.47 19.63 14.75
N GLY A 88 -19.17 19.92 14.91
CA GLY A 88 -18.66 21.24 15.31
C GLY A 88 -18.39 22.20 14.15
N LEU A 89 -18.65 21.81 12.90
CA LEU A 89 -18.30 22.60 11.71
C LEU A 89 -19.50 23.33 11.12
N SER A 90 -19.27 24.57 10.70
CA SER A 90 -20.24 25.38 9.98
C SER A 90 -20.53 24.83 8.57
N ALA A 91 -21.70 25.18 8.01
CA ALA A 91 -22.10 24.79 6.66
C ALA A 91 -21.08 25.20 5.58
N ALA A 92 -20.45 26.38 5.73
CA ALA A 92 -19.40 26.85 4.83
C ALA A 92 -18.14 25.96 4.89
N GLN A 93 -17.75 25.52 6.09
CA GLN A 93 -16.62 24.61 6.28
C GLN A 93 -16.91 23.21 5.71
N ARG A 94 -18.12 22.69 5.91
CA ARG A 94 -18.56 21.41 5.32
C ARG A 94 -18.53 21.46 3.78
N LYS A 95 -18.96 22.58 3.17
CA LYS A 95 -18.89 22.79 1.72
C LYS A 95 -17.45 22.78 1.18
N ARG A 96 -16.51 23.44 1.89
CA ARG A 96 -15.08 23.41 1.55
C ARG A 96 -14.50 21.99 1.65
N LEU A 97 -14.82 21.25 2.72
CA LEU A 97 -14.42 19.85 2.88
C LEU A 97 -14.98 18.96 1.78
N ARG A 98 -16.22 19.18 1.35
CA ARG A 98 -16.84 18.43 0.25
C ARG A 98 -16.14 18.68 -1.07
N ALA A 99 -15.86 19.94 -1.40
CA ALA A 99 -15.11 20.31 -2.60
C ALA A 99 -13.72 19.67 -2.61
N TYR A 100 -13.04 19.69 -1.46
CA TYR A 100 -11.75 19.03 -1.28
C TYR A 100 -11.86 17.51 -1.46
N GLU A 101 -12.75 16.82 -0.74
CA GLU A 101 -12.87 15.36 -0.85
C GLU A 101 -13.29 14.92 -2.26
N ALA A 102 -14.14 15.70 -2.94
CA ALA A 102 -14.52 15.46 -4.32
C ALA A 102 -13.37 15.63 -5.32
N ALA A 103 -12.40 16.51 -5.05
CA ALA A 103 -11.20 16.67 -5.87
C ALA A 103 -10.11 15.60 -5.58
N HIS A 104 -10.14 14.97 -4.39
CA HIS A 104 -9.09 14.07 -3.92
C HIS A 104 -9.56 12.60 -3.85
N LYS A 105 -9.53 11.99 -2.65
CA LYS A 105 -9.77 10.55 -2.45
C LYS A 105 -11.20 10.11 -2.75
N LYS A 106 -12.17 11.02 -2.89
CA LYS A 106 -13.58 10.74 -3.22
C LYS A 106 -14.18 9.62 -2.35
N ARG A 107 -13.91 9.63 -1.04
CA ARG A 107 -14.43 8.61 -0.11
C ARG A 107 -15.94 8.74 0.02
N LYS A 108 -16.68 7.77 -0.51
CA LYS A 108 -18.15 7.74 -0.51
C LYS A 108 -18.76 8.00 0.87
N GLY A 109 -18.23 7.35 1.92
CA GLY A 109 -18.75 7.50 3.28
C GLY A 109 -18.57 8.89 3.89
N VAL A 110 -17.60 9.68 3.39
CA VAL A 110 -17.38 11.06 3.80
C VAL A 110 -18.25 12.02 3.01
N LEU A 111 -18.39 11.81 1.70
CA LEU A 111 -19.31 12.59 0.87
C LEU A 111 -20.75 12.48 1.35
N GLN A 112 -21.21 11.27 1.69
CA GLN A 112 -22.54 11.04 2.29
C GLN A 112 -22.69 11.77 3.63
N ALA A 113 -21.65 11.76 4.48
CA ALA A 113 -21.69 12.44 5.76
C ALA A 113 -21.69 13.98 5.64
N LEU A 114 -21.25 14.53 4.51
CA LEU A 114 -21.26 15.96 4.21
C LEU A 114 -22.54 16.41 3.46
N GLU A 115 -23.36 15.47 3.00
CA GLU A 115 -24.64 15.72 2.33
C GLU A 115 -25.84 15.62 3.27
N ALA A 116 -25.67 14.98 4.43
CA ALA A 116 -26.66 14.91 5.52
C ALA A 116 -26.68 16.20 6.35
#